data_AF-A0AAV0ICR5-F1
#
_entry.id   AF-A0AAV0ICR5-F1
#
_cell.length_a   1.000
_cell.length_b   1.000
_cell.length_c   1.000
_cell.angle_alpha   90.00
_cell.angle_beta   90.00
_cell.angle_gamma   90.00
#
_symmetry.space_group_name_H-M   'P 1'
#
loop_
_entity.id
_entity.type
_entity.pdbx_description
1 polymer ?
#
loop_
_entity_poly.entity_id
_entity_poly.type
_entity_poly.pdbx_seq_one_letter_code
_entity_poly.pdbx_strand_id
1 'polypeptide(L)'
;MFGGEARTESEKRLDGKYFVTVQDRDWYWRAFLPEGESRDHPACNVFGPRSKNLEGMKLPKSLVVVAGLDLIQDWQLAYVEGMERTGNQVKLIFLQDATIGFYFLPNNQHFHCLMEEIKNFVSAA
;
A
#
# COMPACT_ATOMS: atom_id res chain seq x y z
N MET A 1 2.17 -5.55 2.76
CA MET A 1 1.04 -5.59 1.80
C MET A 1 -0.16 -4.97 2.47
N PHE A 2 -1.04 -4.35 1.69
CA PHE A 2 -2.46 -4.19 2.05
C PHE A 2 -3.27 -5.19 1.25
N GLY A 3 -4.50 -5.48 1.67
CA GLY A 3 -5.39 -6.36 0.94
C GLY A 3 -6.78 -6.40 1.54
N GLY A 4 -7.62 -7.23 0.96
CA GLY A 4 -8.97 -7.54 1.43
C GLY A 4 -9.49 -8.76 0.69
N GLU A 5 -10.71 -9.19 1.02
CA GLU A 5 -11.26 -10.40 0.39
C GLU A 5 -11.71 -10.16 -1.05
N ALA A 6 -12.25 -8.98 -1.35
CA ALA A 6 -12.64 -8.59 -2.69
C ALA A 6 -11.42 -8.37 -3.60
N ARG A 7 -11.51 -8.78 -4.87
CA ARG A 7 -10.45 -8.51 -5.86
C ARG A 7 -10.62 -7.14 -6.47
N THR A 8 -9.55 -6.36 -6.42
CA THR A 8 -9.44 -5.05 -7.08
C THR A 8 -9.18 -5.19 -8.58
N GLU A 9 -9.35 -4.10 -9.33
CA GLU A 9 -9.13 -4.09 -10.78
C GLU A 9 -7.64 -4.20 -11.14
N SER A 10 -6.77 -3.57 -10.36
CA SER A 10 -5.32 -3.73 -10.48
C SER A 10 -4.88 -5.18 -10.26
N GLU A 11 -5.41 -5.87 -9.25
CA GLU A 11 -5.11 -7.30 -9.04
C GLU A 11 -5.46 -8.13 -10.29
N LYS A 12 -6.66 -7.95 -10.86
CA LYS A 12 -7.10 -8.67 -12.07
C LYS A 12 -6.24 -8.33 -13.28
N ARG A 13 -5.88 -7.06 -13.45
CA ARG A 13 -5.16 -6.56 -14.63
C ARG A 13 -3.67 -6.89 -14.60
N LEU A 14 -3.06 -6.98 -13.42
CA LEU A 14 -1.60 -7.07 -13.24
C LEU A 14 -1.12 -8.41 -12.70
N ASP A 15 -2.01 -9.33 -12.35
CA ASP A 15 -1.66 -10.68 -11.88
C ASP A 15 -0.60 -11.34 -12.77
N GLY A 16 0.56 -11.65 -12.18
CA GLY A 16 1.67 -12.32 -12.85
C GLY A 16 2.44 -11.49 -13.88
N LYS A 17 2.11 -10.21 -14.09
CA LYS A 17 2.79 -9.37 -15.11
C LYS A 17 4.10 -8.76 -14.61
N TYR A 18 4.16 -8.37 -13.35
CA TYR A 18 5.29 -7.65 -12.78
C TYR A 18 5.76 -8.30 -11.46
N PHE A 19 6.42 -9.45 -11.59
CA PHE A 19 7.08 -10.24 -10.52
C PHE A 19 6.17 -10.91 -9.49
N VAL A 20 4.95 -10.43 -9.30
CA VAL A 20 4.06 -10.86 -8.22
C VAL A 20 2.71 -11.35 -8.77
N THR A 21 2.15 -12.35 -8.10
CA THR A 21 0.87 -12.98 -8.41
C THR A 21 -0.11 -12.83 -7.26
N VAL A 22 -1.41 -12.85 -7.57
CA VAL A 22 -2.47 -12.95 -6.56
C VAL A 22 -2.29 -14.22 -5.70
N GLN A 23 -1.90 -15.33 -6.33
CA GLN A 23 -1.65 -16.60 -5.62
C GLN A 23 -0.59 -16.45 -4.52
N ASP A 24 0.53 -15.77 -4.80
CA ASP A 24 1.55 -15.57 -3.78
C ASP A 24 1.07 -14.59 -2.69
N ARG A 25 0.32 -13.52 -3.04
CA ARG A 25 -0.27 -12.60 -2.06
C ARG A 25 -1.21 -13.33 -1.11
N ASP A 26 -2.06 -14.20 -1.64
CA ASP A 26 -2.96 -15.07 -0.87
C ASP A 26 -2.16 -15.97 0.08
N TRP A 27 -1.06 -16.53 -0.40
CA TRP A 27 -0.20 -17.39 0.41
C TRP A 27 0.43 -16.64 1.57
N TYR A 28 1.02 -15.46 1.34
CA TYR A 28 1.63 -14.67 2.41
C TYR A 28 0.61 -14.22 3.45
N TRP A 29 -0.60 -13.83 3.03
CA TRP A 29 -1.64 -13.44 3.98
C TRP A 29 -2.13 -14.62 4.81
N ARG A 30 -2.35 -15.77 4.20
CA ARG A 30 -2.72 -17.00 4.93
C ARG A 30 -1.63 -17.45 5.90
N ALA A 31 -0.35 -17.25 5.56
CA ALA A 31 0.77 -17.58 6.43
C ALA A 31 0.93 -16.62 7.61
N PHE A 32 0.51 -15.35 7.46
CA PHE A 32 0.63 -14.32 8.48
C PHE A 32 -0.58 -14.23 9.42
N LEU A 33 -1.78 -14.40 8.89
CA LEU A 33 -3.02 -14.26 9.65
C LEU A 33 -3.27 -15.49 10.56
N PRO A 34 -4.02 -15.31 11.66
CA PRO A 34 -4.46 -16.45 12.47
C PRO A 34 -5.23 -17.47 11.63
N GLU A 35 -5.17 -18.74 12.05
CA GLU A 35 -5.90 -19.81 11.35
C GLU A 35 -7.42 -19.52 11.35
N GLY A 36 -8.05 -19.72 10.18
CA GLY A 36 -9.47 -19.44 9.98
C GLY A 36 -9.82 -17.97 9.71
N GLU A 37 -8.85 -17.05 9.77
CA GLU A 37 -9.09 -15.64 9.45
C GLU A 37 -9.08 -15.36 7.95
N SER A 38 -9.89 -14.38 7.55
CA SER A 38 -9.93 -13.86 6.18
C SER A 38 -9.09 -12.59 6.04
N ARG A 39 -8.91 -12.11 4.81
CA ARG A 39 -8.14 -10.88 4.55
C ARG A 39 -8.85 -9.60 4.93
N ASP A 40 -10.13 -9.68 5.30
CA ASP A 40 -10.83 -8.57 5.94
C ASP A 40 -10.46 -8.45 7.43
N HIS A 41 -9.58 -9.29 7.95
CA HIS A 41 -8.95 -9.06 9.26
C HIS A 41 -8.22 -7.70 9.27
N PRO A 42 -8.35 -6.87 10.33
CA PRO A 42 -7.80 -5.51 10.37
C PRO A 42 -6.28 -5.39 10.18
N ALA A 43 -5.54 -6.49 10.40
CA ALA A 43 -4.09 -6.54 10.13
C ALA A 43 -3.75 -6.58 8.62
N CYS A 44 -4.70 -6.98 7.77
CA CYS A 44 -4.58 -7.00 6.31
C CYS A 44 -5.31 -5.83 5.67
N ASN A 45 -6.57 -5.60 6.08
CA ASN A 45 -7.45 -4.56 5.56
C ASN A 45 -7.66 -3.46 6.61
N VAL A 46 -6.76 -2.47 6.67
CA VAL A 46 -6.74 -1.45 7.74
C VAL A 46 -8.03 -0.63 7.81
N PHE A 47 -8.69 -0.39 6.68
CA PHE A 47 -9.97 0.33 6.59
C PHE A 47 -11.13 -0.57 6.11
N GLY A 48 -11.01 -1.87 6.37
CA GLY A 48 -12.01 -2.87 5.98
C GLY A 48 -13.23 -2.93 6.90
N PRO A 49 -14.21 -3.80 6.58
CA PRO A 49 -15.46 -3.91 7.32
C PRO A 49 -15.31 -4.24 8.82
N ARG A 50 -14.20 -4.87 9.21
CA ARG A 50 -13.92 -5.26 10.60
C ARG A 50 -13.00 -4.29 11.33
N SER A 51 -12.57 -3.22 10.68
CA SER A 51 -11.62 -2.27 11.25
C SER A 51 -12.27 -1.32 12.24
N LYS A 52 -11.46 -0.83 13.17
CA LYS A 52 -11.88 0.24 14.08
C LYS A 52 -11.94 1.56 13.32
N ASN A 53 -12.88 2.42 13.70
CA ASN A 53 -12.86 3.80 13.21
C ASN A 53 -11.62 4.52 13.76
N LEU A 54 -10.82 5.12 12.87
CA LEU A 54 -9.62 5.89 13.21
C LEU A 54 -9.88 7.40 13.20
N GLU A 55 -11.11 7.84 12.98
CA GLU A 55 -11.51 9.24 13.01
C GLU A 55 -11.15 9.90 14.35
N GLY A 56 -10.50 11.06 14.27
CA GLY A 56 -10.04 11.82 15.44
C GLY A 56 -8.81 11.23 16.14
N MET A 57 -8.30 10.08 15.70
CA MET A 57 -6.98 9.60 16.15
C MET A 57 -5.89 10.48 15.54
N LYS A 58 -4.97 10.95 16.38
CA LYS A 58 -3.80 11.74 15.93
C LYS A 58 -2.67 10.80 15.49
N LEU A 59 -2.73 10.32 14.26
CA LEU A 59 -1.62 9.55 13.68
C LEU A 59 -0.50 10.50 13.21
N PRO A 60 0.77 10.04 13.19
CA PRO A 60 1.85 10.82 12.62
C PRO A 60 1.62 11.08 11.13
N LYS A 61 2.18 12.19 10.62
CA LYS A 61 2.22 12.45 9.18
C LYS A 61 2.80 11.25 8.45
N SER A 62 2.17 10.87 7.34
CA SER A 62 2.54 9.68 6.57
C SER A 62 2.97 10.06 5.15
N LEU A 63 4.06 9.48 4.67
CA LEU A 63 4.44 9.48 3.27
C LEU A 63 4.15 8.09 2.70
N VAL A 64 3.24 8.01 1.74
CA VAL A 64 2.85 6.75 1.09
C VAL A 64 3.26 6.81 -0.37
N VAL A 65 4.05 5.83 -0.81
CA VAL A 65 4.55 5.74 -2.18
C VAL A 65 4.00 4.48 -2.83
N VAL A 66 3.31 4.66 -3.96
CA VAL A 66 2.60 3.61 -4.68
C VAL A 66 3.30 3.39 -6.02
N ALA A 67 3.69 2.15 -6.28
CA ALA A 67 4.21 1.74 -7.57
C ALA A 67 3.03 1.36 -8.49
N GLY A 68 2.87 2.06 -9.62
CA GLY A 68 1.71 1.91 -10.50
C GLY A 68 1.65 0.58 -11.26
N LEU A 69 2.74 -0.20 -11.24
CA LEU A 69 2.78 -1.57 -11.78
C LEU A 69 2.76 -2.64 -10.67
N ASP A 70 2.53 -2.26 -9.41
CA ASP A 70 2.19 -3.19 -8.33
C ASP A 70 0.72 -3.64 -8.47
N LEU A 71 0.48 -4.95 -8.40
CA LEU A 71 -0.88 -5.48 -8.50
C LEU A 71 -1.78 -5.10 -7.33
N ILE A 72 -1.22 -4.71 -6.17
CA ILE A 72 -2.01 -4.28 -5.00
C ILE A 72 -2.11 -2.76 -4.87
N GLN A 73 -1.80 -2.00 -5.94
CA GLN A 73 -1.83 -0.53 -5.90
C GLN A 73 -3.19 0.02 -5.47
N ASP A 74 -4.31 -0.61 -5.85
CA ASP A 74 -5.65 -0.13 -5.47
C ASP A 74 -5.84 -0.23 -3.94
N TRP A 75 -5.29 -1.27 -3.30
CA TRP A 75 -5.31 -1.40 -1.84
C TRP A 75 -4.41 -0.36 -1.15
N GLN A 76 -3.29 0.00 -1.76
CA GLN A 76 -2.40 1.06 -1.24
C GLN A 76 -3.06 2.44 -1.35
N LEU A 77 -3.75 2.71 -2.46
CA LEU A 77 -4.54 3.93 -2.66
C LEU A 77 -5.73 4.00 -1.71
N ALA A 78 -6.45 2.89 -1.50
CA ALA A 78 -7.54 2.82 -0.53
C ALA A 78 -7.06 3.12 0.91
N TYR A 79 -5.83 2.73 1.27
CA TYR A 79 -5.23 3.11 2.54
C TYR A 79 -5.03 4.63 2.65
N VAL A 80 -4.52 5.28 1.60
CA VAL A 80 -4.37 6.75 1.55
C VAL A 80 -5.73 7.42 1.73
N GLU A 81 -6.73 7.01 0.96
CA GLU A 81 -8.08 7.56 1.08
C GLU A 81 -8.66 7.38 2.49
N GLY A 82 -8.43 6.23 3.13
CA GLY A 82 -8.85 6.00 4.51
C GLY A 82 -8.17 6.94 5.52
N MET A 83 -6.88 7.21 5.33
CA MET A 83 -6.13 8.17 6.15
C MET A 83 -6.68 9.60 5.98
N GLU A 84 -6.93 10.02 4.74
CA GLU A 84 -7.51 11.35 4.46
C GLU A 84 -8.91 11.50 5.06
N ARG A 85 -9.79 10.50 4.86
CA ARG A 85 -11.16 10.50 5.38
C ARG A 85 -11.22 10.57 6.90
N THR A 86 -10.21 10.04 7.59
CA THR A 86 -10.12 10.07 9.06
C THR A 86 -9.42 11.32 9.61
N GLY A 87 -9.09 12.28 8.73
CA GLY A 87 -8.48 13.56 9.09
C GLY A 87 -6.97 13.47 9.33
N ASN A 88 -6.32 12.38 8.92
CA ASN A 88 -4.88 12.20 9.09
C ASN A 88 -4.09 12.82 7.93
N GLN A 89 -2.91 13.36 8.25
CA GLN A 89 -2.03 13.94 7.24
C GLN A 89 -1.30 12.84 6.47
N VAL A 90 -1.58 12.72 5.17
CA VAL A 90 -0.89 11.79 4.27
C VAL A 90 -0.45 12.51 3.01
N LYS A 91 0.79 12.24 2.58
CA LYS A 91 1.34 12.63 1.29
C LYS A 91 1.43 11.38 0.42
N LEU A 92 0.72 11.36 -0.69
CA LEU A 92 0.81 10.30 -1.71
C LEU A 92 1.82 10.68 -2.79
N ILE A 93 2.66 9.72 -3.17
CA ILE A 93 3.44 9.73 -4.41
C ILE A 93 3.03 8.51 -5.23
N PHE A 94 2.37 8.74 -6.36
CA PHE A 94 2.01 7.68 -7.29
C PHE A 94 3.01 7.63 -8.46
N LEU A 95 3.75 6.54 -8.57
CA LEU A 95 4.80 6.35 -9.56
C LEU A 95 4.29 5.40 -10.64
N GLN A 96 3.63 5.96 -11.65
CA GLN A 96 2.85 5.22 -12.66
C GLN A 96 3.59 4.02 -13.28
N ASP A 97 4.86 4.19 -13.64
CA ASP A 97 5.64 3.17 -14.35
C ASP A 97 6.61 2.39 -13.45
N ALA A 98 6.58 2.63 -12.13
CA ALA A 98 7.42 1.91 -11.18
C ALA A 98 6.87 0.50 -10.92
N THR A 99 7.77 -0.48 -10.86
CA THR A 99 7.47 -1.85 -10.41
C THR A 99 7.83 -2.05 -8.95
N ILE A 100 7.41 -3.18 -8.37
CA ILE A 100 7.90 -3.64 -7.07
C ILE A 100 9.43 -3.72 -7.09
N GLY A 101 10.06 -3.28 -6.00
CA GLY A 101 11.52 -3.28 -5.84
C GLY A 101 12.26 -2.14 -6.55
N PHE A 102 11.56 -1.15 -7.14
CA PHE A 102 12.20 -0.01 -7.84
C PHE A 102 13.24 0.73 -6.96
N TYR A 103 13.09 0.67 -5.64
CA TYR A 103 13.94 1.34 -4.66
C TYR A 103 15.17 0.52 -4.22
N PHE A 104 15.36 -0.72 -4.70
CA PHE A 104 16.51 -1.54 -4.30
C PHE A 104 17.83 -1.10 -4.96
N LEU A 105 17.77 -0.49 -6.15
CA LEU A 105 18.94 -0.09 -6.92
C LEU A 105 18.86 1.39 -7.30
N PRO A 106 19.95 2.17 -7.16
CA PRO A 106 20.00 3.58 -7.52
C PRO A 106 20.22 3.77 -9.04
N ASN A 107 19.37 3.15 -9.86
CA ASN A 107 19.56 3.06 -11.31
C ASN A 107 18.34 3.52 -12.12
N ASN A 108 17.37 4.17 -11.48
CA ASN A 108 16.15 4.64 -12.11
C ASN A 108 15.65 5.95 -11.48
N GLN A 109 14.86 6.72 -12.24
CA GLN A 109 14.37 8.03 -11.78
C GLN A 109 13.42 7.93 -10.58
N HIS A 110 12.65 6.84 -10.47
CA HIS A 110 11.74 6.61 -9.35
C HIS A 110 12.49 6.47 -8.01
N PHE A 111 13.65 5.82 -8.01
CA PHE A 111 14.56 5.77 -6.85
C PHE A 111 14.97 7.19 -6.42
N HIS A 112 15.47 8.00 -7.36
CA HIS A 112 15.95 9.34 -7.04
C HIS A 112 14.83 10.25 -6.53
N CYS A 113 13.66 10.20 -7.17
CA CYS A 113 12.45 10.88 -6.72
C CYS A 113 12.07 10.47 -5.29
N LEU A 114 12.03 9.17 -5.00
CA LEU A 114 11.72 8.66 -3.66
C LEU A 114 12.73 9.17 -2.61
N MET A 115 14.03 9.11 -2.90
CA MET A 115 15.06 9.52 -1.94
C MET A 115 15.00 11.02 -1.63
N GLU A 116 14.75 11.85 -2.64
CA GLU A 116 14.55 13.30 -2.45
C GLU A 116 13.30 13.57 -1.60
N GLU A 117 12.21 12.86 -1.88
CA GLU A 117 10.96 13.03 -1.16
C GLU A 117 11.03 12.57 0.30
N ILE A 118 11.73 11.47 0.58
CA ILE A 118 12.03 11.04 1.95
C ILE A 118 12.85 12.10 2.68
N LYS A 119 13.91 12.62 2.05
CA LYS A 119 14.77 13.66 2.65
C LYS A 119 13.94 14.89 3.03
N ASN A 120 13.11 15.36 2.10
CA ASN A 120 12.25 16.52 2.33
C ASN A 120 11.21 16.26 3.42
N PHE A 121 10.58 15.07 3.41
CA PHE A 121 9.55 14.71 4.37
C PHE A 121 10.06 14.64 5.81
N VAL A 122 11.25 14.07 6.01
CA VAL A 122 11.89 13.93 7.34
C VAL A 122 12.47 15.27 7.82
N SER A 123 12.97 16.10 6.91
CA SER A 123 13.57 17.40 7.26
C SER A 123 12.52 18.52 7.43
N ALA A 124 11.30 18.32 6.95
CA ALA A 124 10.20 19.25 7.16
C ALA A 124 9.83 19.30 8.64
N ALA A 125 10.11 20.45 9.27
CA ALA A 125 9.74 20.80 10.64
C ALA A 125 8.23 20.74 10.87
#